data_AF-A0A258I9T3-F1
#
_entry.id   AF-A0A258I9T3-F1
#
_cell.length_a   1.000
_cell.length_b   1.000
_cell.length_c   1.000
_cell.angle_alpha   90.00
_cell.angle_beta   90.00
_cell.angle_gamma   90.00
#
_symmetry.space_group_name_H-M   'P 1'
#
loop_
_entity.id
_entity.type
_entity.pdbx_description
1 polymer ?
#
loop_
_entity_poly.entity_id
_entity_poly.type
_entity_poly.pdbx_seq_one_letter_code
_entity_poly.pdbx_strand_id
1 'polypeptide(L)'
;MKKPKLSEMQTNELVDAFAGIGILQYNALDLGQIDKYNRLFKERIKIENELKSRPGDERRALKVLYGYPNMQVRLNAATATLAVAPEAARQLLEEIHTSQWPPQALDAGMRLRNLDNGVFKPT
;
A
#
# COMPACT_ATOMS: atom_id res chain seq x y z
N MET A 1 -4.61 5.85 -25.73
CA MET A 1 -3.52 6.60 -25.05
C MET A 1 -2.55 5.61 -24.45
N LYS A 2 -1.24 5.77 -24.72
CA LYS A 2 -0.19 4.93 -24.14
C LYS A 2 -0.05 5.31 -22.66
N LYS A 3 -0.08 4.35 -21.74
CA LYS A 3 0.19 4.65 -20.32
C LYS A 3 1.62 5.21 -20.21
N PRO A 4 1.85 6.34 -19.52
CA PRO A 4 3.19 6.86 -19.31
C PRO A 4 4.04 5.81 -18.58
N LYS A 5 5.35 5.79 -18.84
CA LYS A 5 6.25 4.90 -18.10
C LYS A 5 6.39 5.43 -16.67
N LEU A 6 6.44 4.53 -15.69
CA LEU A 6 6.56 4.93 -14.27
C LEU A 6 7.81 5.79 -14.01
N SER A 7 8.89 5.53 -14.73
CA SER A 7 10.15 6.29 -14.67
C SER A 7 10.03 7.75 -15.15
N GLU A 8 9.00 8.07 -15.93
CA GLU A 8 8.75 9.42 -16.46
C GLU A 8 7.78 10.20 -15.56
N MET A 9 7.11 9.52 -14.63
CA MET A 9 6.13 10.12 -13.72
C MET A 9 6.82 10.81 -12.54
N GLN A 10 6.28 11.94 -12.13
CA GLN A 10 6.67 12.61 -10.89
C GLN A 10 6.19 11.81 -9.68
N THR A 11 6.83 12.02 -8.53
CA THR A 11 6.56 11.26 -7.30
C THR A 11 5.10 11.40 -6.86
N ASN A 12 4.53 12.61 -6.96
CA ASN A 12 3.11 12.85 -6.67
C ASN A 12 2.18 12.09 -7.63
N GLU A 13 2.51 12.02 -8.93
CA GLU A 13 1.72 11.25 -9.89
C GLU A 13 1.75 9.74 -9.58
N LEU A 14 2.90 9.23 -9.10
CA LEU A 14 3.01 7.86 -8.62
C LEU A 14 2.19 7.61 -7.35
N VAL A 15 2.15 8.57 -6.42
CA VAL A 15 1.30 8.52 -5.23
C VAL A 15 -0.18 8.48 -5.61
N ASP A 16 -0.61 9.32 -6.55
CA ASP A 16 -1.99 9.36 -7.04
C ASP A 16 -2.36 8.04 -7.74
N ALA A 17 -1.47 7.52 -8.59
CA ALA A 17 -1.66 6.23 -9.26
C ALA A 17 -1.73 5.08 -8.25
N PHE A 18 -0.91 5.10 -7.19
CA PHE A 18 -0.94 4.11 -6.12
C PHE A 18 -2.29 4.13 -5.38
N ALA A 19 -2.81 5.32 -5.03
CA ALA A 19 -4.11 5.48 -4.39
C ALA A 19 -5.25 4.98 -5.31
N GLY A 20 -5.19 5.33 -6.60
CA GLY A 20 -6.15 4.86 -7.59
C GLY A 20 -6.19 3.33 -7.71
N ILE A 21 -5.03 2.67 -7.69
CA ILE A 21 -4.96 1.20 -7.66
C ILE A 21 -5.58 0.64 -6.38
N GLY A 22 -5.32 1.25 -5.21
CA GLY A 22 -5.92 0.81 -3.94
C GLY A 22 -7.45 0.87 -3.94
N ILE A 23 -8.04 1.93 -4.50
CA ILE A 23 -9.51 2.02 -4.68
C ILE A 23 -10.01 0.90 -5.59
N LEU A 24 -9.35 0.66 -6.72
CA LEU A 24 -9.74 -0.40 -7.65
C LEU A 24 -9.61 -1.79 -7.02
N GLN A 25 -8.61 -2.00 -6.16
CA GLN A 25 -8.43 -3.22 -5.39
C GLN A 25 -9.56 -3.40 -4.38
N TYR A 26 -9.93 -2.34 -3.65
CA TYR A 26 -11.05 -2.35 -2.73
C TYR A 26 -12.35 -2.80 -3.43
N ASN A 27 -12.67 -2.17 -4.57
CA ASN A 27 -13.84 -2.53 -5.37
C ASN A 27 -13.75 -3.96 -5.95
N ALA A 28 -12.55 -4.43 -6.30
CA ALA A 28 -12.37 -5.79 -6.78
C ALA A 28 -12.62 -6.83 -5.69
N LEU A 29 -12.22 -6.56 -4.44
CA LEU A 29 -12.53 -7.44 -3.30
C LEU A 29 -14.03 -7.49 -3.02
N ASP A 30 -14.68 -6.33 -3.01
CA ASP A 30 -16.13 -6.22 -2.79
C ASP A 30 -16.94 -7.00 -3.84
N LEU A 31 -16.50 -6.97 -5.09
CA LEU A 31 -17.12 -7.70 -6.20
C LEU A 31 -16.63 -9.15 -6.36
N GLY A 32 -15.76 -9.65 -5.48
CA GLY A 32 -15.18 -11.00 -5.59
C GLY A 32 -14.28 -11.23 -6.82
N GLN A 33 -13.78 -10.15 -7.44
CA GLN A 33 -12.96 -10.17 -8.66
C GLN A 33 -11.48 -10.43 -8.33
N ILE A 34 -11.17 -11.63 -7.83
CA ILE A 34 -9.82 -11.98 -7.34
C ILE A 34 -8.73 -11.84 -8.42
N ASP A 35 -8.99 -12.25 -9.66
CA ASP A 35 -8.03 -12.10 -10.76
C ASP A 35 -7.68 -10.63 -11.04
N LYS A 36 -8.69 -9.76 -10.97
CA LYS A 36 -8.51 -8.32 -11.13
C LYS A 36 -7.71 -7.76 -9.96
N TYR A 37 -8.02 -8.16 -8.73
CA TYR A 37 -7.27 -7.78 -7.54
C TYR A 37 -5.78 -8.17 -7.68
N ASN A 38 -5.49 -9.41 -8.10
CA ASN A 38 -4.14 -9.91 -8.28
C ASN A 38 -3.36 -9.14 -9.37
N ARG A 39 -4.02 -8.80 -10.48
CA ARG A 39 -3.41 -7.94 -11.52
C ARG A 39 -3.09 -6.56 -10.97
N LEU A 40 -4.04 -5.93 -10.25
CA LEU A 40 -3.86 -4.62 -9.64
C LEU A 40 -2.75 -4.63 -8.57
N PHE A 41 -2.63 -5.72 -7.80
CA PHE A 41 -1.56 -5.90 -6.83
C PHE A 41 -0.18 -5.86 -7.52
N LYS A 42 -0.02 -6.55 -8.65
CA LYS A 42 1.23 -6.51 -9.43
C LYS A 42 1.54 -5.10 -9.93
N GLU A 43 0.55 -4.34 -10.38
CA GLU A 43 0.75 -2.95 -10.79
C GLU A 43 1.13 -2.04 -9.62
N ARG A 44 0.51 -2.23 -8.44
CA ARG A 44 0.87 -1.51 -7.20
C ARG A 44 2.34 -1.75 -6.83
N ILE A 45 2.79 -3.00 -6.88
CA ILE A 45 4.18 -3.37 -6.58
C ILE A 45 5.17 -2.71 -7.55
N LYS A 46 4.81 -2.52 -8.83
CA LYS A 46 5.67 -1.80 -9.78
C LYS A 46 5.86 -0.34 -9.36
N ILE A 47 4.82 0.31 -8.85
CA ILE A 47 4.91 1.69 -8.32
C ILE A 47 5.79 1.73 -7.07
N GLU A 48 5.62 0.77 -6.14
CA GLU A 48 6.47 0.69 -4.94
C GLU A 48 7.95 0.52 -5.30
N ASN A 49 8.25 -0.34 -6.27
CA ASN A 49 9.61 -0.58 -6.71
C ASN A 49 10.22 0.64 -7.41
N GLU A 50 9.43 1.36 -8.19
CA GLU A 50 9.86 2.64 -8.79
C GLU A 50 10.14 3.69 -7.70
N LEU A 51 9.25 3.86 -6.72
CA LEU A 51 9.49 4.79 -5.61
C LEU A 51 10.72 4.37 -4.79
N LYS A 52 10.90 3.07 -4.57
CA LYS A 52 12.06 2.51 -3.85
C LYS A 52 13.38 2.76 -4.57
N SER A 53 13.40 2.69 -5.91
CA SER A 53 14.63 2.85 -6.70
C SER A 53 15.11 4.30 -6.77
N ARG A 54 14.24 5.27 -6.46
CA ARG A 54 14.57 6.69 -6.47
C ARG A 54 15.50 7.10 -5.32
N PRO A 55 16.31 8.16 -5.50
CA PRO A 55 17.23 8.62 -4.47
C PRO A 55 16.54 8.86 -3.12
N GLY A 56 17.05 8.21 -2.08
CA GLY A 56 16.53 8.35 -0.72
C GLY A 56 15.27 7.53 -0.43
N ASP A 57 14.86 6.61 -1.31
CA ASP A 57 13.63 5.81 -1.17
C ASP A 57 12.39 6.67 -0.99
N GLU A 58 11.74 6.96 -2.11
CA GLU A 58 10.57 7.82 -2.18
C GLU A 58 9.28 7.12 -1.74
N ARG A 59 9.33 5.86 -1.28
CA ARG A 59 8.15 5.24 -0.65
C ARG A 59 7.67 6.07 0.54
N ARG A 60 8.54 6.87 1.17
CA ARG A 60 8.19 7.87 2.20
C ARG A 60 7.06 8.82 1.78
N ALA A 61 6.92 9.11 0.49
CA ALA A 61 5.88 9.99 -0.04
C ALA A 61 4.48 9.38 0.14
N LEU A 62 4.35 8.05 0.22
CA LEU A 62 3.08 7.35 0.43
C LEU A 62 2.47 7.63 1.82
N LYS A 63 3.23 8.20 2.76
CA LYS A 63 2.70 8.61 4.08
C LYS A 63 1.54 9.58 3.99
N VAL A 64 1.47 10.40 2.94
CA VAL A 64 0.33 11.31 2.72
C VAL A 64 -1.01 10.57 2.62
N LEU A 65 -0.97 9.28 2.24
CA LEU A 65 -2.16 8.44 2.09
C LEU A 65 -2.65 7.82 3.41
N TYR A 66 -2.01 8.06 4.54
CA TYR A 66 -2.44 7.51 5.83
C TYR A 66 -3.83 8.03 6.24
N GLY A 67 -4.16 9.26 5.88
CA GLY A 67 -5.48 9.86 6.09
C GLY A 67 -6.50 9.55 4.98
N TYR A 68 -6.13 8.83 3.92
CA TYR A 68 -6.96 8.69 2.72
C TYR A 68 -8.31 7.99 3.02
N PRO A 69 -9.46 8.40 2.47
CA PRO A 69 -10.76 7.89 2.91
C PRO A 69 -11.02 6.39 2.62
N ASN A 70 -10.16 5.72 1.85
CA ASN A 70 -10.31 4.31 1.50
C ASN A 70 -9.40 3.41 2.34
N MET A 71 -9.97 2.38 2.99
CA MET A 71 -9.26 1.48 3.90
C MET A 71 -8.16 0.66 3.21
N GLN A 72 -8.38 0.22 1.97
CA GLN A 72 -7.35 -0.52 1.22
C GLN A 72 -6.16 0.39 0.87
N VAL A 73 -6.42 1.66 0.55
CA VAL A 73 -5.36 2.64 0.28
C VAL A 73 -4.50 2.85 1.53
N ARG A 74 -5.12 3.03 2.70
CA ARG A 74 -4.39 3.17 3.98
C ARG A 74 -3.54 1.94 4.28
N LEU A 75 -4.13 0.75 4.17
CA LEU A 75 -3.46 -0.53 4.41
C LEU A 75 -2.25 -0.74 3.49
N ASN A 76 -2.44 -0.46 2.19
CA ASN A 76 -1.38 -0.55 1.20
C ASN A 76 -0.23 0.43 1.51
N ALA A 77 -0.56 1.68 1.85
CA ALA A 77 0.42 2.71 2.17
C ALA A 77 1.22 2.36 3.44
N ALA A 78 0.55 1.93 4.51
CA ALA A 78 1.22 1.48 5.73
C ALA A 78 2.21 0.35 5.42
N THR A 79 1.77 -0.67 4.69
CA THR A 79 2.61 -1.83 4.34
C THR A 79 3.82 -1.43 3.50
N ALA A 80 3.64 -0.60 2.48
CA ALA A 80 4.71 -0.16 1.58
C ALA A 80 5.76 0.71 2.29
N THR A 81 5.39 1.36 3.38
CA THR A 81 6.24 2.32 4.12
C THR A 81 6.92 1.73 5.34
N LEU A 82 6.68 0.47 5.69
CA LEU A 82 7.26 -0.18 6.88
C LEU A 82 8.80 -0.13 6.94
N ALA A 83 9.49 -0.14 5.78
CA ALA A 83 10.95 -0.06 5.73
C ALA A 83 11.49 1.37 5.96
N VAL A 84 10.73 2.39 5.58
CA VAL A 84 11.18 3.80 5.57
C VAL A 84 10.55 4.66 6.66
N ALA A 85 9.45 4.20 7.26
CA ALA A 85 8.74 4.86 8.35
C ALA A 85 8.08 3.81 9.28
N PRO A 86 8.87 2.92 9.91
CA PRO A 86 8.38 1.73 10.61
C PRO A 86 7.37 2.05 11.71
N GLU A 87 7.65 3.04 12.55
CA GLU A 87 6.80 3.43 13.68
C GLU A 87 5.43 3.93 13.21
N ALA A 88 5.41 4.89 12.29
CA ALA A 88 4.17 5.45 11.76
C ALA A 88 3.36 4.42 10.96
N ALA A 89 4.05 3.57 10.18
CA ALA A 89 3.41 2.51 9.41
C ALA A 89 2.78 1.46 10.33
N ARG A 90 3.49 1.06 11.39
CA ARG A 90 2.99 0.13 12.39
C ARG A 90 1.76 0.70 13.10
N GLN A 91 1.82 1.95 13.55
CA GLN A 91 0.69 2.60 14.21
C GLN A 91 -0.55 2.57 13.32
N LEU A 92 -0.43 2.90 12.04
CA LEU A 92 -1.56 2.83 11.12
C LEU A 92 -2.09 1.39 10.93
N LEU A 93 -1.21 0.38 10.89
CA LEU A 93 -1.67 -1.02 10.85
C LEU A 93 -2.45 -1.40 12.12
N GLU A 94 -2.00 -0.93 13.29
CA GLU A 94 -2.71 -1.14 14.57
C GLU A 94 -4.08 -0.45 14.54
N GLU A 95 -4.17 0.80 14.08
CA GLU A 95 -5.43 1.53 13.92
C GLU A 95 -6.40 0.79 12.96
N ILE A 96 -5.90 0.31 11.82
CA ILE A 96 -6.70 -0.47 10.86
C ILE A 96 -7.18 -1.77 11.49
N HIS A 97 -6.31 -2.47 12.21
CA HIS A 97 -6.67 -3.72 12.88
C HIS A 97 -7.77 -3.48 13.93
N THR A 98 -7.62 -2.45 14.77
CA THR A 98 -8.59 -2.08 15.80
C THR A 98 -9.92 -1.58 15.21
N SER A 99 -9.94 -1.03 14.00
CA SER A 99 -11.18 -0.61 13.34
C SER A 99 -12.16 -1.75 13.04
N GLN A 100 -11.69 -3.00 13.07
CA GLN A 100 -12.45 -4.21 12.73
C GLN A 100 -13.08 -4.18 11.32
N TRP A 101 -12.62 -3.31 10.41
CA TRP A 101 -13.12 -3.22 9.03
C TRP A 101 -12.66 -4.42 8.18
N PRO A 102 -13.54 -5.37 7.83
CA PRO A 102 -13.12 -6.52 7.03
C PRO A 102 -13.07 -6.15 5.53
N PRO A 103 -12.20 -6.80 4.73
CA PRO A 103 -11.15 -7.75 5.14
C PRO A 103 -9.84 -7.08 5.64
N GLN A 104 -9.70 -5.76 5.55
CA GLN A 104 -8.43 -5.04 5.78
C GLN A 104 -7.91 -5.16 7.21
N ALA A 105 -8.78 -5.17 8.22
CA ALA A 105 -8.39 -5.35 9.63
C ALA A 105 -7.76 -6.73 9.89
N LEU A 106 -8.18 -7.77 9.15
CA LEU A 106 -7.59 -9.11 9.24
C LEU A 106 -6.20 -9.15 8.59
N ASP A 107 -6.03 -8.53 7.42
CA ASP A 107 -4.72 -8.40 6.76
C ASP A 107 -3.74 -7.60 7.65
N ALA A 108 -4.19 -6.48 8.21
CA ALA A 108 -3.38 -5.68 9.13
C ALA A 108 -2.93 -6.49 10.36
N GLY A 109 -3.84 -7.25 10.98
CA GLY A 109 -3.50 -8.11 12.13
C GLY A 109 -2.48 -9.19 11.77
N MET A 110 -2.63 -9.86 10.62
CA MET A 110 -1.65 -10.83 10.14
C MET A 110 -0.28 -10.20 9.88
N ARG A 111 -0.24 -8.99 9.31
CA ARG A 111 1.02 -8.26 9.09
C ARG A 111 1.72 -7.91 10.40
N LEU A 112 1.00 -7.39 11.38
CA LEU A 112 1.54 -7.07 12.71
C LEU A 112 2.15 -8.31 13.36
N ARG A 113 1.42 -9.43 13.36
CA ARG A 113 1.92 -10.71 13.88
C ARG A 113 3.19 -11.17 13.16
N ASN A 114 3.25 -11.04 11.83
CA ASN A 114 4.42 -11.44 11.06
C ASN A 114 5.64 -10.51 11.29
N LEU A 115 5.40 -9.23 11.56
CA LEU A 115 6.44 -8.28 11.99
C LEU A 115 7.00 -8.68 13.36
N ASP A 116 6.11 -8.94 14.33
CA ASP A 116 6.50 -9.28 15.72
C ASP A 116 7.28 -10.59 15.80
N ASN A 117 6.92 -11.57 14.98
CA ASN A 117 7.62 -12.85 14.90
C ASN A 117 8.92 -12.77 14.08
N GLY A 118 9.24 -11.62 13.47
CA GLY A 118 10.42 -11.45 12.61
C GLY A 118 10.40 -12.25 11.30
N VAL A 119 9.25 -12.86 10.96
CA VAL A 119 9.02 -13.61 9.71
C VAL A 119 8.98 -12.64 8.52
N PHE A 120 8.39 -11.47 8.73
CA PHE A 120 8.36 -10.41 7.72
C PHE A 120 9.34 -9.31 8.09
N LYS A 121 10.33 -9.09 7.21
CA LYS A 121 11.33 -8.03 7.34
C LYS A 121 11.14 -7.04 6.19
N PRO A 122 10.57 -5.86 6.44
CA PRO A 122 10.46 -4.81 5.43
C PRO A 122 11.85 -4.47 4.88
N THR A 123 11.96 -4.33 3.55
CA THR A 123 13.21 -3.94 2.86
C THR A 123 12.98 -2.79 1.91
#